data_AF-D8M1T9-F1
#
_entry.id   AF-D8M1T9-F1
#
_cell.length_a   1.000
_cell.length_b   1.000
_cell.length_c   1.000
_cell.angle_alpha   90.00
_cell.angle_beta   90.00
_cell.angle_gamma   90.00
#
_symmetry.space_group_name_H-M   'P 1'
#
loop_
_entity.id
_entity.type
_entity.pdbx_description
1 polymer ?
#
loop_
_entity_poly.entity_id
_entity_poly.type
_entity_poly.pdbx_seq_one_letter_code
_entity_poly.pdbx_strand_id
1 'polypeptide(L)' 'MYDNARQKITLTIIIFLMLISCFAGDTWMIWATFCIIALLLHVCDLMFMDENSFHYEPYYDNNARFTEPHY' A
#
# COMPACT_ATOMS: atom_id res chain seq x y z
N MET A 1 15.19 3.00 1.92
CA MET A 1 14.03 2.37 2.61
C MET A 1 12.86 3.35 2.85
N TYR A 2 13.04 4.65 2.65
CA TYR A 2 11.95 5.62 2.44
C TYR A 2 12.42 6.68 1.43
N ASP A 3 12.88 6.31 0.25
CA ASP A 3 13.22 7.31 -0.77
C ASP A 3 12.01 7.74 -1.60
N ASN A 4 10.90 6.98 -1.49
CA ASN A 4 9.69 7.24 -2.25
C ASN A 4 8.89 8.37 -1.61
N ALA A 5 8.83 9.53 -2.28
CA ALA A 5 8.09 10.70 -1.83
C ALA A 5 6.61 10.39 -1.53
N ARG A 6 6.01 9.46 -2.28
CA ARG A 6 4.65 8.95 -2.08
C ARG A 6 4.43 8.37 -0.67
N GLN A 7 5.36 7.53 -0.20
CA GLN A 7 5.30 6.91 1.12
C GLN A 7 5.46 7.95 2.24
N LYS A 8 6.34 8.94 2.04
CA LYS A 8 6.51 10.06 3.00
C LYS A 8 5.23 10.89 3.13
N ILE A 9 4.59 11.20 2.00
CA ILE A 9 3.34 11.98 1.98
C ILE A 9 2.21 11.18 2.66
N THR A 10 2.04 9.91 2.33
CA THR A 10 1.01 9.06 2.96
C THR A 10 1.24 8.91 4.46
N LEU A 11 2.48 8.71 4.91
CA LEU A 11 2.80 8.66 6.33
C LEU A 11 2.49 9.98 7.06
N THR A 12 2.80 11.12 6.42
CA THR A 12 2.48 12.46 6.96
C THR A 12 0.97 12.66 7.10
N ILE A 13 0.18 12.23 6.11
CA ILE A 13 -1.29 12.27 6.15
C ILE A 13 -1.83 11.40 7.28
N ILE A 14 -1.26 10.21 7.50
CA ILE A 14 -1.66 9.31 8.60
C ILE A 14 -1.41 9.97 9.95
N ILE A 15 -0.24 10.59 10.16
CA ILE A 15 0.08 11.31 11.41
C ILE A 15 -0.92 12.47 11.61
N PHE A 16 -1.25 13.20 10.55
CA PHE A 16 -2.21 14.29 10.61
C PHE A 16 -3.63 13.82 10.97
N LEU A 17 -4.11 12.72 10.35
CA LEU A 17 -5.39 12.10 10.68
C LEU A 17 -5.42 11.58 12.12
N MET A 18 -4.30 11.07 12.62
CA MET A 18 -4.18 10.62 14.01
C MET A 18 -4.36 11.80 14.98
N LEU A 19 -3.72 12.94 14.69
CA LEU A 19 -3.91 14.17 15.46
C LEU A 19 -5.38 14.61 15.45
N ILE A 20 -6.04 14.65 14.28
CA ILE A 20 -7.47 15.00 14.18
C ILE A 20 -8.30 14.06 15.06
N SER A 21 -8.02 12.75 15.01
CA SER A 21 -8.75 11.74 15.79
C SER A 21 -8.66 11.99 17.30
N CYS A 22 -7.51 12.46 17.81
CA CYS A 22 -7.33 12.81 19.22
C CYS A 22 -8.13 14.04 19.67
N PHE A 23 -8.42 14.98 18.75
CA PHE A 23 -9.15 16.22 19.05
C PHE A 23 -10.61 16.21 18.57
N ALA A 24 -11.08 15.13 17.94
CA ALA A 24 -12.38 15.05 17.28
C ALA A 24 -13.60 14.88 18.22
N GLY A 25 -13.40 14.89 19.54
CA GLY A 25 -14.47 14.75 20.54
C GLY A 25 -15.30 13.51 20.30
N ASP A 26 -16.63 13.63 20.21
CA ASP A 26 -17.55 12.51 19.98
C ASP A 26 -17.43 11.84 18.61
N THR A 27 -16.80 12.51 17.63
CA THR A 27 -16.62 11.97 16.27
C THR A 27 -15.32 11.19 16.09
N TRP A 28 -14.54 10.98 17.16
CA TRP A 28 -13.22 10.33 17.12
C TRP A 28 -13.24 8.95 16.42
N MET A 29 -14.32 8.18 16.57
CA MET A 29 -14.44 6.84 15.98
C MET A 29 -14.38 6.87 14.44
N ILE A 30 -14.99 7.88 13.82
CA ILE A 30 -15.01 8.01 12.36
C ILE A 30 -13.59 8.32 11.86
N TRP A 31 -12.92 9.26 12.51
CA TRP A 31 -11.54 9.65 12.16
C TRP A 31 -10.53 8.52 12.43
N ALA A 32 -10.70 7.77 13.52
CA ALA A 32 -9.89 6.59 13.80
C ALA A 32 -10.07 5.51 12.74
N THR A 33 -11.29 5.31 12.24
CA THR A 33 -11.55 4.36 11.14
C THR A 33 -10.81 4.78 9.87
N PHE A 34 -10.86 6.07 9.51
CA PHE A 34 -10.08 6.59 8.37
C PHE A 34 -8.57 6.42 8.58
N CYS A 35 -8.07 6.62 9.80
CA CYS A 35 -6.66 6.36 10.12
C CYS A 35 -6.29 4.91 9.86
N ILE A 36 -7.09 3.96 10.33
CA ILE A 36 -6.83 2.52 10.19
C ILE A 36 -6.83 2.11 8.70
N ILE A 37 -7.80 2.61 7.93
CA ILE A 37 -7.86 2.34 6.48
C ILE A 37 -6.63 2.93 5.77
N ALA A 38 -6.24 4.16 6.08
CA ALA A 38 -5.06 4.79 5.50
C ALA A 38 -3.77 4.02 5.85
N LEU A 39 -3.67 3.49 7.07
CA LEU A 39 -2.54 2.69 7.53
C LEU A 39 -2.45 1.36 6.76
N LEU A 40 -3.59 0.67 6.57
CA LEU A 40 -3.65 -0.53 5.73
C LEU A 40 -3.22 -0.24 4.28
N LEU A 41 -3.72 0.85 3.69
CA LEU A 41 -3.32 1.25 2.34
C LEU A 41 -1.81 1.55 2.24
N HIS A 42 -1.23 2.19 3.27
CA HIS A 42 0.20 2.46 3.31
C HIS A 42 1.03 1.18 3.44
N VAL A 43 0.57 0.19 4.22
CA VAL A 43 1.21 -1.13 4.29
C VAL A 43 1.12 -1.84 2.93
N CYS A 44 -0.03 -1.80 2.25
CA CYS A 44 -0.15 -2.34 0.91
C CYS A 44 0.79 -1.65 -0.09
N ASP A 45 0.93 -0.33 -0.03
CA ASP A 45 1.88 0.42 -0.87
C ASP A 45 3.33 0.01 -0.60
N LEU A 46 3.69 -0.21 0.67
CA LEU A 46 5.02 -0.71 1.07
C LEU A 46 5.28 -2.13 0.56
N MET A 47 4.27 -3.01 0.58
CA MET A 47 4.41 -4.42 0.21
C MET A 47 4.36 -4.65 -1.30
N PHE A 48 3.53 -3.91 -2.03
CA PHE A 48 3.19 -4.21 -3.43
C PHE A 48 3.66 -3.18 -4.44
N MET A 49 4.04 -1.97 -4.00
CA MET A 49 4.41 -0.87 -4.91
C MET A 49 5.85 -0.39 -4.66
N ASP A 50 6.76 -1.35 -4.47
CA ASP A 50 8.19 -1.06 -4.51
C ASP A 50 8.64 -0.84 -5.97
N GLU A 51 9.46 0.19 -6.19
CA GLU A 51 9.92 0.55 -7.54
C GLU A 51 10.83 -0.53 -8.12
N ASN A 52 11.45 -1.35 -7.26
CA ASN A 52 12.31 -2.46 -7.66
C ASN A 52 11.57 -3.79 -7.83
N SER A 53 10.30 -3.92 -7.41
CA SER A 53 9.58 -5.20 -7.53
C SER A 53 9.05 -5.45 -8.94
N PHE A 54 8.98 -4.42 -9.79
CA PHE A 54 8.66 -4.56 -11.21
C PHE A 54 9.93 -4.89 -12.01
N HIS A 55 10.40 -6.13 -11.91
CA HIS A 55 11.36 -6.65 -12.86
C HIS A 55 10.62 -6.94 -14.18
N TYR A 56 10.78 -6.04 -15.15
CA TYR A 56 10.48 -6.37 -16.54
C TYR A 56 11.46 -7.48 -16.94
N GLU A 57 10.95 -8.71 -17.02
CA GLU A 57 11.73 -9.87 -17.41
C GLU A 57 11.61 -10.01 -18.94
N PRO A 58 12.59 -9.53 -19.73
CA PRO A 58 12.48 -9.52 -21.20
C PRO A 58 12.41 -10.92 -21.80
N TYR A 59 12.78 -11.94 -21.01
CA TYR A 59 12.75 -13.36 -21.36
C TYR A 59 11.64 -14.11 -20.60
N TYR A 60 10.61 -13.43 -20.11
CA TYR A 60 9.45 -14.10 -19.52
C TYR A 60 8.77 -14.96 -20.58
N ASP A 61 9.11 -16.25 -20.57
CA ASP A 61 8.50 -17.26 -21.42
C ASP A 61 7.36 -17.92 -20.63
N ASN A 62 6.14 -17.76 -21.14
CA ASN A 62 4.97 -18.31 -20.49
C ASN A 62 4.92 -19.84 -20.71
N ASN A 63 5.57 -20.58 -19.81
CA ASN A 63 5.59 -22.05 -19.82
C ASN A 63 4.23 -22.70 -19.52
N ALA A 64 3.13 -21.94 -19.38
CA ALA A 64 1.80 -22.52 -19.18
C ALA A 64 1.43 -23.53 -20.27
N ARG A 65 1.90 -23.33 -21.51
CA ARG A 65 1.72 -24.29 -22.62
C ARG A 65 2.42 -25.65 -22.42
N PHE A 66 3.45 -25.76 -21.57
CA PHE A 66 4.08 -27.05 -21.25
C PHE A 66 3.27 -27.85 -20.24
N THR A 67 2.53 -27.18 -19.37
CA THR A 67 1.74 -27.80 -18.30
C THR A 67 0.27 -27.92 -18.64
N GLU A 68 -0.18 -27.43 -19.80
CA GLU A 68 -1.51 -27.69 -20.31
C GLU A 68 -1.57 -29.15 -20.79
N PRO A 69 -2.26 -30.03 -20.07
CA PRO A 69 -2.47 -31.38 -20.55
C PRO A 69 -3.32 -31.34 -21.83
N HIS A 70 -2.80 -31.99 -22.87
CA HIS A 70 -3.49 -32.18 -24.14
C HIS A 70 -4.67 -33.14 -23.94
N TYR A 71 -5.84 -32.60 -23.59
CA TYR A 71 -7.11 -33.31 -23.71
C TYR A 71 -8.09 -32.53 -24.58
#